data_AF-A0A518S8B2-F1
#
_entry.id   AF-A0A518S8B2-F1
#
_cell.length_a   1.000
_cell.length_b   1.000
_cell.length_c   1.000
_cell.angle_alpha   90.00
_cell.angle_beta   90.00
_cell.angle_gamma   90.00
#
_symmetry.space_group_name_H-M   'P 1'
#
loop_
_entity.id
_entity.type
_entity.pdbx_description
1 polymer ?
#
loop_
_entity_poly.entity_id
_entity_poly.type
_entity_poly.pdbx_seq_one_letter_code
_entity_poly.pdbx_strand_id
1 'polypeptide(L)'
;MAARPPMTDDGEEPDAVAFGIAAVDEHLGSVDWPATAAEIVAATDDPEVPYEASGRTLALSTALDETDSDEFESRRDLLDALHPVFEEHRQSAGPGLIAWIRNALPV
;
A
#
# COMPACT_ATOMS: atom_id res chain seq x y z
N MET A 1 33.51 41.72 11.60
CA MET A 1 33.13 40.38 12.06
C MET A 1 31.96 39.92 11.21
N ALA A 2 32.20 39.02 10.25
CA ALA A 2 31.12 38.45 9.46
C ALA A 2 30.51 37.28 10.26
N ALA A 3 29.25 37.44 10.67
CA ALA A 3 28.49 36.36 11.29
C ALA A 3 28.24 35.27 10.24
N ARG A 4 28.68 34.04 10.52
CA ARG A 4 28.31 32.87 9.73
C ARG A 4 26.82 32.60 9.98
N PRO A 5 25.99 32.39 8.95
CA PRO A 5 24.62 31.94 9.18
C PRO A 5 24.66 30.54 9.81
N PRO A 6 23.75 30.24 10.76
CA PRO A 6 23.67 28.90 11.31
C PRO A 6 23.32 27.91 10.19
N MET A 7 24.09 26.82 10.09
CA MET A 7 23.61 25.61 9.45
C MET A 7 22.48 25.08 10.32
N THR A 8 21.25 25.14 9.84
CA THR A 8 20.19 24.24 10.32
C THR A 8 20.53 22.88 9.74
N ASP A 9 21.21 22.08 10.55
CA ASP A 9 21.25 20.63 10.45
C ASP A 9 20.09 20.14 11.33
N ASP A 10 18.96 19.88 10.70
CA ASP A 10 17.90 19.03 11.25
C ASP A 10 17.33 18.30 10.04
N GLY A 11 18.07 17.26 9.66
CA GLY A 11 17.66 16.27 8.67
C GLY A 11 16.56 15.38 9.24
N GLU A 12 15.41 15.96 9.56
CA GLU A 12 14.17 15.18 9.62
C GLU A 12 13.87 14.82 8.17
N GLU A 13 14.35 13.64 7.77
CA GLU A 13 13.95 13.02 6.51
C GLU A 13 12.42 13.10 6.46
N PRO A 14 11.82 13.66 5.39
CA PRO A 14 10.39 13.80 5.34
C PRO A 14 9.77 12.42 5.55
N ASP A 15 8.92 12.29 6.58
CA ASP A 15 8.15 11.09 6.87
C ASP A 15 7.49 10.64 5.57
N ALA A 16 8.12 9.66 4.91
CA ALA A 16 7.77 9.32 3.54
C ALA A 16 6.44 8.60 3.61
N VAL A 17 5.37 9.29 3.22
CA VAL A 17 4.02 8.71 3.27
C VAL A 17 3.99 7.48 2.37
N ALA A 18 3.93 6.30 2.98
CA ALA A 18 3.91 5.02 2.29
C ALA A 18 2.50 4.70 1.77
N PHE A 19 2.41 4.07 0.61
CA PHE A 19 1.15 3.65 -0.01
C PHE A 19 1.25 2.27 -0.67
N GLY A 20 0.14 1.53 -0.69
CA GLY A 20 0.01 0.22 -1.30
C GLY A 20 1.00 -0.76 -0.67
N ILE A 21 1.77 -1.46 -1.50
CA ILE A 21 2.75 -2.45 -1.03
C ILE A 21 3.82 -1.86 -0.10
N ALA A 22 4.17 -0.57 -0.23
CA ALA A 22 5.11 0.07 0.69
C ALA A 22 4.51 0.25 2.08
N ALA A 23 3.21 0.53 2.16
CA ALA A 23 2.51 0.59 3.45
C ALA A 23 2.32 -0.81 4.05
N VAL A 24 2.07 -1.84 3.23
CA VAL A 24 2.07 -3.24 3.70
C VAL A 24 3.43 -3.60 4.30
N ASP A 25 4.51 -3.25 3.62
CA ASP A 25 5.89 -3.59 4.01
C ASP A 25 6.24 -3.12 5.45
N GLU A 26 5.74 -1.95 5.84
CA GLU A 26 5.89 -1.40 7.20
C GLU A 26 5.16 -2.23 8.27
N HIS A 27 4.02 -2.85 7.90
CA HIS A 27 3.24 -3.69 8.80
C HIS A 27 3.76 -5.12 8.94
N LEU A 28 4.53 -5.62 7.96
CA LEU A 28 4.98 -7.02 7.94
C LEU A 28 5.99 -7.39 9.03
N GLY A 29 6.64 -6.41 9.66
CA GLY A 29 7.52 -6.63 10.81
C GLY A 29 8.45 -7.84 10.66
N SER A 30 8.31 -8.82 11.58
CA SER A 30 9.06 -10.08 11.65
C SER A 30 8.20 -11.31 11.34
N VAL A 31 7.35 -11.25 10.31
CA VAL A 31 6.67 -12.46 9.81
C VAL A 31 7.72 -13.50 9.38
N ASP A 32 7.58 -14.71 9.90
CA ASP A 32 8.37 -15.88 9.51
C ASP A 32 7.85 -16.44 8.18
N TRP A 33 8.75 -16.91 7.31
CA TRP A 33 8.40 -17.43 5.98
C TRP A 33 8.83 -18.90 5.83
N PRO A 34 8.09 -19.72 5.05
CA PRO A 34 6.85 -19.41 4.33
C PRO A 34 5.67 -19.16 5.27
N ALA A 35 4.70 -18.35 4.82
CA ALA A 35 3.50 -18.01 5.58
C ALA A 35 2.25 -18.00 4.70
N THR A 36 1.14 -18.43 5.28
CA THR A 36 -0.19 -18.34 4.67
C THR A 36 -0.79 -16.94 4.82
N ALA A 37 -1.75 -16.59 3.96
CA ALA A 37 -2.52 -15.35 4.07
C ALA A 37 -3.13 -15.19 5.47
N ALA A 38 -3.67 -16.28 6.05
CA ALA A 38 -4.24 -16.28 7.39
C ALA A 38 -3.19 -16.01 8.49
N GLU A 39 -1.98 -16.58 8.38
CA GLU A 39 -0.89 -16.32 9.32
C GLU A 39 -0.38 -14.88 9.24
N ILE A 40 -0.30 -14.33 8.02
CA ILE A 40 0.09 -12.93 7.80
C ILE A 40 -0.93 -12.01 8.45
N VAL A 41 -2.23 -12.20 8.18
CA VAL A 41 -3.30 -11.38 8.78
C VAL A 41 -3.29 -11.46 10.31
N ALA A 42 -3.09 -12.66 10.87
CA ALA A 42 -3.00 -12.86 12.31
C ALA A 42 -1.75 -12.20 12.91
N ALA A 43 -0.62 -12.20 12.20
CA ALA A 43 0.61 -11.56 12.65
C ALA A 43 0.55 -10.02 12.60
N THR A 44 -0.19 -9.46 11.64
CA THR A 44 -0.29 -8.00 11.44
C THR A 44 -1.53 -7.38 12.08
N ASP A 45 -2.46 -8.17 12.61
CA ASP A 45 -3.77 -7.73 13.15
C ASP A 45 -4.65 -7.02 12.10
N ASP A 46 -4.62 -7.51 10.85
CA ASP A 46 -5.41 -7.00 9.71
C ASP A 46 -5.43 -5.46 9.52
N PRO A 47 -4.29 -4.81 9.22
CA PRO A 47 -4.24 -3.36 9.13
C PRO A 47 -4.99 -2.81 7.91
N GLU A 48 -5.52 -1.59 8.04
CA GLU A 48 -6.02 -0.81 6.92
C GLU A 48 -4.85 -0.16 6.15
N VAL A 49 -4.63 -0.63 4.92
CA VAL A 49 -3.49 -0.21 4.09
C VAL A 49 -3.91 0.94 3.17
N PRO A 50 -3.32 2.14 3.31
CA PRO A 50 -3.57 3.24 2.39
C PRO A 50 -2.96 2.93 1.02
N TYR A 51 -3.72 3.00 -0.07
CA TYR A 51 -3.21 2.68 -1.42
C TYR A 51 -3.03 3.90 -2.34
N GLU A 52 -3.41 5.09 -1.86
CA GLU A 52 -3.28 6.36 -2.58
C GLU A 52 -3.37 7.61 -1.69
N ALA A 53 -3.00 8.76 -2.27
CA ALA A 53 -2.99 10.06 -1.60
C ALA A 53 -4.39 10.62 -1.26
N SER A 54 -5.48 10.12 -1.84
CA SER A 54 -6.84 10.58 -1.53
C SER A 54 -7.36 10.12 -0.17
N GLY A 55 -6.60 9.29 0.56
CA GLY A 55 -6.97 8.75 1.87
C GLY A 55 -7.84 7.49 1.81
N ARG A 56 -7.85 6.79 0.68
CA ARG A 56 -8.52 5.48 0.57
C ARG A 56 -7.63 4.37 1.12
N THR A 57 -8.23 3.47 1.87
CA THR A 57 -7.60 2.31 2.50
C THR A 57 -8.26 1.01 2.01
N LEU A 58 -7.52 -0.09 2.10
CA LEU A 58 -7.99 -1.45 1.87
C LEU A 58 -7.44 -2.33 2.98
N ALA A 59 -8.28 -3.16 3.60
CA ALA A 59 -7.83 -4.10 4.63
C ALA A 59 -6.86 -5.13 4.02
N LEU A 60 -5.80 -5.48 4.74
CA LEU A 60 -4.81 -6.43 4.26
C LEU A 60 -5.43 -7.80 3.93
N SER A 61 -6.36 -8.28 4.76
CA SER A 61 -7.13 -9.50 4.53
C SER A 61 -7.91 -9.48 3.23
N THR A 62 -8.52 -8.34 2.88
CA THR A 62 -9.24 -8.17 1.61
C THR A 62 -8.26 -8.19 0.44
N ALA A 63 -7.13 -7.49 0.56
CA ALA A 63 -6.13 -7.49 -0.50
C ALA A 63 -5.53 -8.89 -0.75
N LEU A 64 -5.36 -9.69 0.31
CA LEU A 64 -4.89 -11.07 0.24
C LEU A 64 -5.92 -12.02 -0.40
N ASP A 65 -7.21 -11.86 -0.12
CA ASP A 65 -8.31 -12.64 -0.73
C ASP A 65 -8.40 -12.41 -2.25
N GLU A 66 -7.98 -11.22 -2.72
CA GLU A 66 -7.91 -10.87 -4.14
C GLU A 66 -6.63 -11.38 -4.84
N THR A 67 -5.70 -12.00 -4.11
CA THR A 67 -4.53 -12.65 -4.72
C THR A 67 -4.83 -14.08 -5.19
N ASP A 68 -4.07 -14.60 -6.16
CA ASP A 68 -4.21 -15.98 -6.67
C ASP A 68 -3.52 -17.02 -5.77
N SER A 69 -2.87 -16.59 -4.68
CA SER A 69 -2.03 -17.41 -3.80
C SER A 69 -2.49 -17.32 -2.34
N ASP A 70 -2.60 -18.46 -1.66
CA ASP A 70 -2.92 -18.54 -0.23
C ASP A 70 -1.66 -18.70 0.66
N GLU A 71 -0.51 -19.04 0.07
CA GLU A 71 0.78 -19.20 0.73
C GLU A 71 1.86 -18.45 -0.04
N PHE A 72 2.79 -17.83 0.69
CA PHE A 72 3.84 -17.01 0.15
C PHE A 72 5.20 -17.50 0.64
N GLU A 73 6.15 -17.62 -0.30
CA GLU A 73 7.49 -18.17 0.01
C GLU A 73 8.39 -17.15 0.70
N SER A 74 8.11 -15.85 0.52
CA SER A 74 8.91 -14.77 1.07
C SER A 74 8.15 -13.44 1.12
N ARG A 75 8.68 -12.50 1.90
CA ARG A 75 8.20 -11.11 1.94
C ARG A 75 8.07 -10.49 0.55
N ARG A 76 9.04 -10.72 -0.34
CA ARG A 76 8.99 -10.15 -1.69
C ARG A 76 7.89 -10.80 -2.54
N ASP A 77 7.73 -12.11 -2.44
CA ASP A 77 6.68 -12.87 -3.12
C ASP A 77 5.27 -12.34 -2.75
N LEU A 78 5.03 -12.09 -1.46
CA LEU A 78 3.80 -11.42 -0.99
C LEU A 78 3.61 -10.03 -1.63
N LEU A 79 4.64 -9.17 -1.60
CA LEU A 79 4.51 -7.80 -2.10
C LEU A 79 4.31 -7.77 -3.62
N ASP A 80 4.97 -8.66 -4.36
CA ASP A 80 4.78 -8.81 -5.80
C ASP A 80 3.35 -9.27 -6.12
N ALA A 81 2.77 -10.17 -5.31
CA ALA A 81 1.37 -10.61 -5.47
C ALA A 81 0.35 -9.51 -5.13
N LEU A 82 0.63 -8.67 -4.13
CA LEU A 82 -0.26 -7.57 -3.72
C LEU A 82 -0.16 -6.35 -4.63
N HIS A 83 0.97 -6.15 -5.32
CA HIS A 83 1.17 -5.01 -6.20
C HIS A 83 0.07 -4.83 -7.27
N PRO A 84 -0.31 -5.86 -8.06
CA PRO A 84 -1.40 -5.75 -9.03
C PRO A 84 -2.77 -5.46 -8.39
N VAL A 85 -3.08 -6.02 -7.22
CA VAL A 85 -4.33 -5.77 -6.49
C VAL A 85 -4.48 -4.28 -6.16
N PHE A 86 -3.45 -3.68 -5.54
CA PHE A 86 -3.49 -2.26 -5.21
C PHE A 86 -3.51 -1.35 -6.45
N GLU A 87 -2.88 -1.77 -7.55
CA GLU A 87 -2.92 -1.03 -8.81
C GLU A 87 -4.32 -1.07 -9.46
N GLU A 88 -5.02 -2.20 -9.40
CA GLU A 88 -6.39 -2.32 -9.89
C GLU A 88 -7.36 -1.43 -9.10
N HIS A 89 -7.25 -1.42 -7.77
CA HIS A 89 -8.02 -0.50 -6.91
C HIS A 89 -7.70 0.96 -7.22
N ARG A 90 -6.43 1.30 -7.44
CA ARG A 90 -6.02 2.67 -7.82
C ARG A 90 -6.63 3.09 -9.16
N GLN A 91 -6.65 2.22 -10.16
CA GLN A 91 -7.23 2.50 -11.48
C GLN A 91 -8.75 2.60 -11.44
N SER A 92 -9.40 1.71 -10.70
CA SER A 92 -10.85 1.69 -10.52
C SER A 92 -11.38 2.93 -9.83
N ALA A 93 -10.55 3.48 -8.95
CA ALA A 93 -10.95 4.54 -8.06
C ALA A 93 -10.47 5.94 -8.57
N GLY A 94 -9.55 5.97 -9.55
CA GLY A 94 -9.15 7.16 -10.29
C GLY A 94 -10.24 7.70 -11.25
N PRO A 95 -10.15 8.98 -11.68
CA PRO A 95 -11.16 9.63 -12.53
C PRO A 95 -11.34 9.01 -13.93
N GLY A 96 -10.51 8.03 -14.33
CA GLY A 96 -10.49 7.43 -15.67
C GLY A 96 -11.68 6.52 -15.98
N LEU A 97 -12.17 5.71 -15.03
CA LEU A 97 -13.30 4.80 -15.28
C LEU A 97 -14.67 5.48 -15.12
N ILE A 98 -14.81 6.43 -14.18
CA ILE A 98 -16.06 7.17 -13.96
C ILE A 98 -16.32 8.19 -15.09
N ALA A 99 -15.27 8.80 -15.67
CA ALA A 99 -15.41 9.75 -16.78
C ALA A 99 -15.93 9.09 -18.07
N TRP A 100 -15.62 7.82 -18.32
CA TRP A 100 -16.09 7.10 -19.51
C TRP A 100 -17.57 6.70 -19.39
N ILE A 101 -18.01 6.22 -18.21
CA ILE A 101 -19.41 5.81 -17.98
C ILE A 101 -20.38 7.00 -18.09
N ARG A 102 -19.97 8.20 -17.68
CA ARG A 102 -20.81 9.41 -17.84
C ARG A 102 -20.96 9.85 -19.32
N ASN A 103 -20.08 9.42 -20.21
CA ASN A 103 -20.16 9.75 -21.64
C ASN A 103 -20.99 8.72 -22.46
N ALA A 104 -21.46 7.63 -21.84
CA ALA A 104 -22.25 6.59 -22.49
C ALA A 104 -23.77 6.68 -22.20
N LEU A 105 -24.23 7.64 -21.39
CA LEU A 105 -25.65 7.88 -21.14
C LEU A 105 -26.11 9.15 -21.87
N PRO A 106 -26.97 9.06 -22.90
CA PRO A 106 -27.63 10.24 -23.47
C PRO A 106 -28.62 10.83 -22.46
N VAL A 107 -28.69 12.17 -22.41
CA VAL A 107 -29.77 12.91 -21.72
C VAL A 107 -31.10 12.77 -22.45
#